data_AF-A0A5N7BSG1-F1
#
_entry.id   AF-A0A5N7BSG1-F1
#
_cell.length_a   1.000
_cell.length_b   1.000
_cell.length_c   1.000
_cell.angle_alpha   90.00
_cell.angle_beta   90.00
_cell.angle_gamma   90.00
#
_symmetry.space_group_name_H-M   'P 1'
#
loop_
_entity.id
_entity.type
_entity.pdbx_description
1 polymer ?
#
loop_
_entity_poly.entity_id
_entity_poly.type
_entity_poly.pdbx_seq_one_letter_code
_entity_poly.pdbx_strand_id
1 'polypeptide(L)'
;MKFIIVFFNLTLATVVSGFYLPRQSDGDQLTPFPGAEWFKSYPSDSIITAMGMRLVDEGCDKYNTGPGPNWTDADHASYKCWQEKLGYTGAAADGWPGKKSWDELRVPSTEEENLNNSIAVSFWIKAFIPLNVAGVTKSYPKDRDMTMIGGIPIIGDCFLTDQRGFSNASDAKSRMSSHAWVWIKPKGYRWSQRHYCDETTEVDCEDGAVEGTETQNNEGMRFRLLSGSNTSVVLGFQAARNNPLVTGSPDIDLMGTLIVDHDDKFVEFVGKVDEFPAFEAYVSINKGSPREVARLGPKPGADPKSLFGDANRSFRGRVGF
;
A
#
# COMPACT_ATOMS: atom_id res chain seq x y z
N MET A 1 -29.27 -24.84 -22.72
CA MET A 1 -28.14 -25.33 -21.89
C MET A 1 -28.17 -24.50 -20.61
N LYS A 2 -28.72 -25.05 -19.52
CA LYS A 2 -28.98 -24.33 -18.27
C LYS A 2 -27.69 -24.24 -17.44
N PHE A 3 -27.29 -23.03 -17.06
CA PHE A 3 -26.26 -22.79 -16.07
C PHE A 3 -26.81 -23.18 -14.68
N ILE A 4 -26.14 -24.11 -14.01
CA ILE A 4 -26.41 -24.46 -12.63
C ILE A 4 -25.62 -23.49 -11.76
N ILE A 5 -26.33 -22.57 -11.10
CA ILE A 5 -25.79 -21.74 -10.01
C ILE A 5 -25.89 -22.59 -8.74
N VAL A 6 -24.75 -22.99 -8.18
CA VAL A 6 -24.70 -23.67 -6.89
C VAL A 6 -24.63 -22.60 -5.79
N PHE A 7 -25.72 -22.44 -5.05
CA PHE A 7 -25.76 -21.68 -3.80
C PHE A 7 -25.17 -22.55 -2.68
N PHE A 8 -24.06 -22.14 -2.07
CA PHE A 8 -23.60 -22.71 -0.81
C PHE A 8 -24.32 -22.01 0.35
N ASN A 9 -25.12 -22.79 1.09
CA ASN A 9 -25.71 -22.38 2.36
C ASN A 9 -24.59 -22.24 3.41
N LEU A 10 -24.40 -21.05 3.96
CA LEU A 10 -23.55 -20.82 5.12
C LEU A 10 -24.39 -20.97 6.39
N THR A 11 -24.17 -22.06 7.13
CA THR A 11 -24.64 -22.20 8.50
C THR A 11 -23.81 -21.29 9.42
N LEU A 12 -24.47 -20.51 10.29
CA LEU A 12 -23.81 -19.70 11.31
C LEU A 12 -22.99 -20.60 12.25
N ALA A 13 -21.67 -20.41 12.26
CA ALA A 13 -20.81 -20.84 13.35
C ALA A 13 -20.37 -19.61 14.14
N THR A 14 -20.71 -19.64 15.43
CA THR A 14 -20.36 -18.68 16.47
C THR A 14 -18.87 -18.33 16.42
N VAL A 15 -18.56 -17.03 16.31
CA VAL A 15 -17.19 -16.51 16.36
C VAL A 15 -16.72 -16.58 17.81
N VAL A 16 -15.88 -17.56 18.12
CA VAL A 16 -15.05 -17.53 19.33
C VAL A 16 -13.74 -16.85 18.96
N SER A 17 -13.49 -15.73 19.62
CA SER A 17 -12.26 -14.96 19.62
C SER A 17 -11.02 -15.83 19.89
N GLY A 18 -9.96 -15.61 19.12
CA GLY A 18 -8.59 -15.90 19.53
C GLY A 18 -8.08 -17.30 19.20
N PHE A 19 -7.78 -17.56 17.93
CA PHE A 19 -6.73 -18.51 17.56
C PHE A 19 -5.89 -17.91 16.43
N TYR A 20 -4.69 -17.43 16.81
CA TYR A 20 -3.55 -17.37 15.90
C TYR A 20 -3.44 -18.74 15.22
N LEU A 21 -3.57 -18.79 13.89
CA LEU A 21 -3.21 -20.01 13.18
C LEU A 21 -1.73 -20.30 13.46
N PRO A 22 -1.37 -21.53 13.90
CA PRO A 22 0.02 -21.86 14.19
C PRO A 22 0.83 -21.75 12.90
N ARG A 23 1.96 -21.04 12.99
CA ARG A 23 3.07 -21.10 12.03
C ARG A 23 3.41 -22.56 11.80
N GLN A 24 3.10 -23.11 10.62
CA GLN A 24 3.65 -24.41 10.25
C GLN A 24 5.17 -24.26 10.13
N SER A 25 5.86 -24.93 11.04
CA SER A 25 7.30 -25.04 11.12
C SER A 25 7.79 -26.05 10.08
N ASP A 26 8.29 -25.57 8.96
CA ASP A 26 9.39 -26.27 8.30
C ASP A 26 10.69 -25.88 9.02
N GLY A 27 11.68 -26.76 9.03
CA GLY A 27 12.99 -26.50 9.61
C GLY A 27 13.75 -25.37 8.89
N ASP A 28 13.39 -24.12 9.18
CA ASP A 28 13.97 -22.89 8.64
C ASP A 28 15.45 -22.80 9.03
N GLN A 29 16.36 -23.19 8.11
CA GLN A 29 17.72 -22.69 8.19
C GLN A 29 17.67 -21.17 8.11
N LEU A 30 18.32 -20.50 9.06
CA LEU A 30 18.45 -19.03 9.08
C LEU A 30 19.76 -18.64 8.43
N THR A 31 19.75 -17.52 7.70
CA THR A 31 20.98 -16.93 7.15
C THR A 31 21.89 -16.54 8.32
N PRO A 32 23.12 -17.11 8.43
CA PRO A 32 24.10 -16.65 9.42
C PRO A 32 24.40 -15.16 9.23
N PHE A 33 24.61 -14.43 10.32
CA PHE A 33 24.94 -13.00 10.23
C PHE A 33 26.17 -12.76 9.32
N PRO A 34 26.03 -12.05 8.19
CA PRO A 34 27.12 -11.87 7.23
C PRO A 34 28.30 -11.03 7.74
N GLY A 35 28.09 -10.29 8.84
CA GLY A 35 29.05 -9.32 9.39
C GLY A 35 28.65 -7.88 9.07
N ALA A 36 28.92 -6.96 10.01
CA ALA A 36 28.51 -5.56 9.87
C ALA A 36 29.17 -4.86 8.68
N GLU A 37 30.45 -5.16 8.42
CA GLU A 37 31.21 -4.57 7.31
C GLU A 37 30.66 -4.99 5.94
N TRP A 38 30.04 -6.17 5.84
CA TRP A 38 29.38 -6.59 4.60
C TRP A 38 28.22 -5.64 4.25
N PHE A 39 27.38 -5.25 5.21
CA PHE A 39 26.32 -4.26 4.97
C PHE A 39 26.87 -2.88 4.63
N LYS A 40 27.94 -2.43 5.30
CA LYS A 40 28.59 -1.13 5.01
C LYS A 40 29.25 -1.06 3.64
N SER A 41 29.44 -2.21 2.97
CA SER A 41 29.89 -2.27 1.58
C SER A 41 28.78 -2.00 0.55
N TYR A 42 27.53 -1.76 1.00
CA TYR A 42 26.35 -1.57 0.15
C TYR A 42 26.10 -2.76 -0.80
N PRO A 43 25.88 -3.98 -0.26
CA PRO A 43 25.82 -5.19 -1.06
C PRO A 43 24.56 -5.25 -1.93
N SER A 44 24.65 -6.07 -2.97
CA SER A 44 23.50 -6.51 -3.79
C SER A 44 23.39 -8.02 -3.67
N ASP A 45 22.44 -8.50 -2.86
CA ASP A 45 22.25 -9.92 -2.58
C ASP A 45 20.80 -10.22 -2.18
N SER A 46 20.33 -11.43 -2.51
CA SER A 46 19.05 -11.97 -2.05
C SER A 46 18.87 -11.96 -0.53
N ILE A 47 19.96 -11.99 0.25
CA ILE A 47 19.94 -11.84 1.71
C ILE A 47 19.32 -10.50 2.11
N ILE A 48 19.55 -9.42 1.36
CA ILE A 48 18.93 -8.11 1.63
C ILE A 48 17.42 -8.16 1.41
N THR A 49 16.98 -8.83 0.34
CA THR A 49 15.55 -9.08 0.10
C THR A 49 14.93 -9.81 1.29
N ALA A 50 15.55 -10.91 1.71
CA ALA A 50 15.05 -11.77 2.78
C ALA A 50 14.99 -11.03 4.12
N MET A 51 16.03 -10.25 4.44
CA MET A 51 16.06 -9.37 5.61
C MET A 51 14.96 -8.33 5.54
N GLY A 52 14.84 -7.61 4.43
CA GLY A 52 13.83 -6.57 4.27
C GLY A 52 12.40 -7.09 4.35
N MET A 53 12.13 -8.32 3.88
CA MET A 53 10.83 -8.97 4.10
C MET A 53 10.55 -9.19 5.58
N ARG A 54 11.55 -9.61 6.37
CA ARG A 54 11.37 -9.75 7.83
C ARG A 54 11.14 -8.39 8.50
N LEU A 55 11.81 -7.33 8.05
CA LEU A 55 11.57 -5.98 8.57
C LEU A 55 10.14 -5.52 8.31
N VAL A 56 9.58 -5.86 7.15
CA VAL A 56 8.16 -5.63 6.83
C VAL A 56 7.24 -6.44 7.76
N ASP A 57 7.52 -7.73 7.99
CA ASP A 57 6.75 -8.57 8.93
C ASP A 57 6.77 -8.00 10.36
N GLU A 58 7.87 -7.36 10.74
CA GLU A 58 8.04 -6.72 12.04
C GLU A 58 7.43 -5.31 12.11
N GLY A 59 6.75 -4.84 11.06
CA GLY A 59 6.13 -3.50 11.02
C GLY A 59 7.15 -2.37 10.98
N CYS A 60 8.37 -2.66 10.50
CA CYS A 60 9.47 -1.71 10.38
C CYS A 60 9.81 -1.37 8.93
N ASP A 61 8.84 -1.42 8.02
CA ASP A 61 9.04 -1.03 6.63
C ASP A 61 9.22 0.49 6.47
N LYS A 62 10.36 0.88 5.93
CA LYS A 62 10.61 2.24 5.41
C LYS A 62 10.71 2.24 3.89
N TYR A 63 10.16 1.20 3.26
CA TYR A 63 10.22 1.00 1.83
C TYR A 63 9.09 1.72 1.11
N ASN A 64 9.45 2.41 0.03
CA ASN A 64 8.50 3.00 -0.90
C ASN A 64 7.85 1.92 -1.79
N THR A 65 8.69 1.11 -2.44
CA THR A 65 8.27 0.04 -3.35
C THR A 65 8.52 -1.36 -2.79
N GLY A 66 9.07 -1.51 -1.59
CA GLY A 66 9.38 -2.81 -0.97
C GLY A 66 10.86 -3.23 -0.98
N PRO A 67 11.21 -4.28 -0.22
CA PRO A 67 12.58 -4.67 0.14
C PRO A 67 13.46 -5.26 -0.97
N GLY A 68 14.80 -5.08 -0.78
CA GLY A 68 16.09 -5.47 -1.46
C GLY A 68 16.13 -6.49 -2.60
N PRO A 69 17.11 -6.59 -3.52
CA PRO A 69 18.42 -7.16 -3.16
C PRO A 69 19.53 -6.14 -2.96
N ASN A 70 19.38 -4.93 -3.49
CA ASN A 70 20.33 -3.85 -3.21
C ASN A 70 20.06 -3.30 -1.82
N TRP A 71 21.11 -3.18 -1.01
CA TRP A 71 21.07 -2.39 0.23
C TRP A 71 20.86 -0.90 -0.10
N THR A 72 19.90 -0.27 0.57
CA THR A 72 19.53 1.14 0.37
C THR A 72 19.33 1.85 1.70
N ASP A 73 19.20 3.18 1.66
CA ASP A 73 18.84 3.98 2.84
C ASP A 73 17.49 3.54 3.45
N ALA A 74 16.58 3.01 2.64
CA ALA A 74 15.33 2.43 3.13
C ALA A 74 15.57 1.17 3.97
N ASP A 75 16.54 0.32 3.61
CA ASP A 75 16.93 -0.84 4.41
C ASP A 75 17.56 -0.40 5.73
N HIS A 76 18.46 0.59 5.69
CA HIS A 76 19.10 1.15 6.87
C HIS A 76 18.09 1.77 7.85
N ALA A 77 17.15 2.58 7.34
CA ALA A 77 16.09 3.16 8.15
C ALA A 77 15.09 2.11 8.68
N SER A 78 14.79 1.07 7.88
CA SER A 78 13.94 -0.05 8.31
C SER A 78 14.61 -0.85 9.43
N TYR A 79 15.91 -1.10 9.32
CA TYR A 79 16.66 -1.81 10.34
C TYR A 79 16.83 -0.99 11.62
N LYS A 80 16.94 0.33 11.50
CA LYS A 80 16.92 1.23 12.68
C LYS A 80 15.61 1.10 13.45
N CYS A 81 14.47 1.14 12.77
CA CYS A 81 13.18 0.86 13.41
C CYS A 81 13.18 -0.48 14.14
N TRP A 82 13.75 -1.52 13.51
CA TRP A 82 13.81 -2.85 14.12
C TRP A 82 14.66 -2.86 15.40
N GLN A 83 15.82 -2.20 15.39
CA GLN A 83 16.64 -2.03 16.59
C GLN A 83 15.87 -1.28 17.69
N GLU A 84 15.18 -0.18 17.35
CA GLU A 84 14.35 0.58 18.29
C GLU A 84 13.23 -0.29 18.87
N LYS A 85 12.58 -1.13 18.05
CA LYS A 85 11.55 -2.10 18.48
C LYS A 85 12.12 -3.16 19.45
N LEU A 86 13.38 -3.53 19.29
CA LEU A 86 14.11 -4.39 20.23
C LEU A 86 14.56 -3.65 21.51
N GLY A 87 14.28 -2.35 21.65
CA GLY A 87 14.63 -1.53 22.82
C GLY A 87 16.01 -0.87 22.76
N TYR A 88 16.66 -0.86 21.60
CA TYR A 88 17.94 -0.18 21.41
C TYR A 88 17.69 1.33 21.34
N THR A 89 18.62 2.15 21.84
CA THR A 89 18.48 3.61 21.87
C THR A 89 19.79 4.31 21.51
N GLY A 90 19.68 5.57 21.06
CA GLY A 90 20.84 6.40 20.72
C GLY A 90 21.75 5.74 19.68
N ALA A 91 23.05 5.72 19.96
CA ALA A 91 24.05 5.12 19.06
C ALA A 91 23.92 3.60 18.88
N ALA A 92 23.13 2.90 19.71
CA ALA A 92 22.87 1.47 19.52
C ALA A 92 21.78 1.21 18.46
N ALA A 93 20.90 2.17 18.19
CA ALA A 93 19.90 2.12 17.13
C ALA A 93 20.40 2.90 15.90
N ASP A 94 21.51 2.45 15.34
CA ASP A 94 22.24 3.13 14.27
C ASP A 94 21.81 2.74 12.85
N GLY A 95 20.90 1.76 12.71
CA GLY A 95 20.43 1.22 11.44
C GLY A 95 21.35 0.19 10.80
N TRP A 96 22.52 -0.10 11.38
CA TRP A 96 23.43 -1.11 10.85
C TRP A 96 23.17 -2.48 11.48
N PRO A 97 23.04 -3.55 10.68
CA PRO A 97 22.82 -4.88 11.23
C PRO A 97 23.96 -5.32 12.15
N GLY A 98 23.59 -5.74 13.36
CA GLY A 98 24.48 -6.33 14.34
C GLY A 98 24.03 -7.75 14.69
N LYS A 99 24.96 -8.61 15.09
CA LYS A 99 24.69 -10.04 15.30
C LYS A 99 23.44 -10.32 16.14
N LYS A 100 23.29 -9.65 17.28
CA LYS A 100 22.14 -9.86 18.18
C LYS A 100 20.81 -9.49 17.52
N SER A 101 20.70 -8.31 16.92
CA SER A 101 19.46 -7.88 16.26
C SER A 101 19.17 -8.69 14.99
N TRP A 102 20.20 -9.22 14.33
CA TRP A 102 20.06 -10.12 13.18
C TRP A 102 19.47 -11.47 13.58
N ASP A 103 20.01 -12.07 14.65
CA ASP A 103 19.54 -13.35 15.18
C ASP A 103 18.06 -13.25 15.58
N GLU A 104 17.64 -12.13 16.20
CA GLU A 104 16.24 -11.86 16.55
C GLU A 104 15.33 -11.66 15.32
N LEU A 105 15.85 -11.08 14.23
CA LEU A 105 15.06 -10.83 13.02
C LEU A 105 14.67 -12.14 12.30
N ARG A 106 15.45 -13.21 12.54
CA ARG A 106 15.26 -14.55 11.98
C ARG A 106 15.17 -14.53 10.45
N VAL A 107 16.20 -13.98 9.80
CA VAL A 107 16.30 -13.92 8.34
C VAL A 107 16.42 -15.35 7.77
N PRO A 108 15.50 -15.81 6.91
CA PRO A 108 15.57 -17.14 6.30
C PRO A 108 16.85 -17.31 5.48
N SER A 109 17.38 -18.54 5.40
CA SER A 109 18.49 -18.89 4.51
C SER A 109 18.13 -18.60 3.06
N THR A 110 19.13 -18.19 2.29
CA THR A 110 19.03 -17.94 0.85
C THR A 110 19.87 -18.92 0.03
N GLU A 111 20.49 -19.93 0.65
CA GLU A 111 21.26 -20.96 -0.07
C GLU A 111 20.36 -21.69 -1.08
N GLU A 112 20.65 -21.45 -2.36
CA GLU A 112 20.03 -21.97 -3.60
C GLU A 112 18.58 -22.49 -3.48
N GLU A 113 17.67 -21.68 -2.94
CA GLU A 113 16.30 -21.72 -3.45
C GLU A 113 16.33 -21.05 -4.83
N ASN A 114 15.93 -21.78 -5.88
CA ASN A 114 15.84 -21.26 -7.24
C ASN A 114 15.01 -19.95 -7.30
N LEU A 115 15.67 -18.81 -7.17
CA LEU A 115 15.08 -17.47 -7.35
C LEU A 115 14.50 -17.29 -8.75
N ASN A 116 14.93 -18.12 -9.71
CA ASN A 116 14.38 -18.19 -11.07
C ASN A 116 12.89 -18.57 -11.12
N ASN A 117 12.34 -19.14 -10.03
CA ASN A 117 10.93 -19.51 -9.93
C ASN A 117 10.21 -18.82 -8.75
N SER A 118 10.72 -17.65 -8.35
CA SER A 118 10.09 -16.80 -7.34
C SER A 118 9.71 -15.46 -7.94
N ILE A 119 8.67 -14.84 -7.39
CA ILE A 119 8.26 -13.48 -7.77
C ILE A 119 8.05 -12.62 -6.52
N ALA A 120 8.50 -11.37 -6.61
CA ALA A 120 8.18 -10.27 -5.71
C ALA A 120 7.30 -9.25 -6.44
N VAL A 121 6.11 -9.00 -5.92
CA VAL A 121 5.16 -8.00 -6.42
C VAL A 121 4.97 -6.93 -5.38
N SER A 122 5.09 -5.68 -5.82
CA SER A 122 4.75 -4.50 -5.03
C SER A 122 3.65 -3.76 -5.76
N PHE A 123 2.45 -3.78 -5.19
CA PHE A 123 1.28 -3.12 -5.72
C PHE A 123 0.93 -1.92 -4.85
N TRP A 124 0.58 -0.79 -5.46
CA TRP A 124 0.00 0.34 -4.74
C TRP A 124 -1.16 0.94 -5.54
N ILE A 125 -2.20 1.34 -4.80
CA ILE A 125 -3.39 2.01 -5.30
C ILE A 125 -3.63 3.28 -4.48
N LYS A 126 -3.96 4.37 -5.16
CA LYS A 126 -4.16 5.69 -4.56
C LYS A 126 -5.46 6.32 -5.04
N ALA A 127 -6.08 7.09 -4.15
CA ALA A 127 -7.07 8.10 -4.48
C ALA A 127 -6.47 9.48 -4.20
N PHE A 128 -6.54 10.39 -5.17
CA PHE A 128 -5.99 11.74 -5.05
C PHE A 128 -6.85 12.75 -5.81
N ILE A 129 -6.88 13.98 -5.33
CA ILE A 129 -7.53 15.11 -5.99
C ILE A 129 -6.48 15.80 -6.87
N PRO A 130 -6.61 15.73 -8.22
CA PRO A 130 -5.64 16.35 -9.12
C PRO A 130 -5.53 17.86 -8.91
N LEU A 131 -4.39 18.42 -9.31
CA LEU A 131 -4.15 19.86 -9.36
C LEU A 131 -5.30 20.60 -10.07
N ASN A 132 -5.80 20.03 -11.17
CA ASN A 132 -6.88 20.64 -11.94
C ASN A 132 -8.00 19.62 -12.19
N VAL A 133 -9.22 19.98 -11.81
CA VAL A 133 -10.44 19.24 -12.12
C VAL A 133 -11.44 20.22 -12.72
N ALA A 134 -11.77 20.01 -14.00
CA ALA A 134 -12.60 20.94 -14.77
C ALA A 134 -13.96 21.17 -14.07
N GLY A 135 -14.26 22.44 -13.80
CA GLY A 135 -15.50 22.85 -13.13
C GLY A 135 -15.54 22.64 -11.61
N VAL A 136 -14.46 22.14 -11.00
CA VAL A 136 -14.41 21.84 -9.55
C VAL A 136 -13.30 22.62 -8.85
N THR A 137 -12.08 22.63 -9.38
CA THR A 137 -10.94 23.30 -8.74
C THR A 137 -10.97 24.82 -8.92
N LYS A 138 -10.59 25.53 -7.86
CA LYS A 138 -10.35 26.99 -7.82
C LYS A 138 -8.87 27.26 -7.53
N SER A 139 -8.34 28.39 -7.99
CA SER A 139 -6.99 28.83 -7.61
C SER A 139 -6.95 29.14 -6.11
N TYR A 140 -5.86 28.76 -5.44
CA TYR A 140 -5.64 29.10 -4.04
C TYR A 140 -5.18 30.57 -3.93
N PRO A 141 -5.81 31.42 -3.09
CA PRO A 141 -5.53 32.86 -3.09
C PRO A 141 -4.07 33.25 -2.76
N LYS A 142 -3.39 32.45 -1.92
CA LYS A 142 -2.01 32.72 -1.49
C LYS A 142 -0.94 32.22 -2.46
N ASP A 143 -1.26 31.23 -3.29
CA ASP A 143 -0.35 30.68 -4.28
C ASP A 143 -1.13 30.23 -5.52
N ARG A 144 -0.88 30.92 -6.64
CA ARG A 144 -1.62 30.70 -7.90
C ARG A 144 -1.27 29.39 -8.58
N ASP A 145 -0.16 28.75 -8.22
CA ASP A 145 0.24 27.44 -8.73
C ASP A 145 -0.43 26.30 -7.94
N MET A 146 -1.09 26.62 -6.83
CA MET A 146 -1.88 25.71 -6.02
C MET A 146 -3.38 25.89 -6.26
N THR A 147 -4.14 24.87 -5.85
CA THR A 147 -5.57 24.81 -6.12
C THR A 147 -6.29 24.19 -4.94
N MET A 148 -7.53 24.61 -4.79
CA MET A 148 -8.44 24.13 -3.76
C MET A 148 -9.76 23.71 -4.38
N ILE A 149 -10.55 22.96 -3.62
CA ILE A 149 -11.92 22.58 -3.94
C ILE A 149 -12.83 23.06 -2.82
N GLY A 150 -14.11 23.30 -3.13
CA GLY A 150 -15.08 23.63 -2.09
C GLY A 150 -15.32 22.45 -1.15
N GLY A 151 -15.52 22.75 0.12
CA GLY A 151 -15.93 21.80 1.15
C GLY A 151 -17.34 21.26 0.94
N ILE A 152 -17.57 20.06 1.47
CA ILE A 152 -18.91 19.50 1.66
C ILE A 152 -18.97 18.80 3.02
N PRO A 153 -20.11 18.90 3.75
CA PRO A 153 -21.31 19.67 3.44
C PRO A 153 -21.22 21.16 3.81
N ILE A 154 -20.07 21.65 4.29
CA ILE A 154 -19.91 23.03 4.79
C ILE A 154 -19.72 24.02 3.62
N ILE A 155 -20.42 25.15 3.70
CA ILE A 155 -20.36 26.25 2.71
C ILE A 155 -19.47 27.35 3.30
N GLY A 156 -18.39 27.71 2.61
CA GLY A 156 -17.42 28.72 3.05
C GLY A 156 -16.00 28.18 3.10
N ASP A 157 -15.86 26.90 3.45
CA ASP A 157 -14.55 26.28 3.63
C ASP A 157 -14.07 25.61 2.33
N CYS A 158 -12.78 25.71 2.07
CA CYS A 158 -12.09 25.11 0.93
C CYS A 158 -11.03 24.12 1.41
N PHE A 159 -10.63 23.19 0.55
CA PHE A 159 -9.60 22.20 0.85
C PHE A 159 -8.57 22.17 -0.26
N LEU A 160 -7.29 22.20 0.09
CA LEU A 160 -6.21 22.08 -0.89
C LEU A 160 -6.27 20.72 -1.60
N THR A 161 -6.04 20.72 -2.92
CA THR A 161 -5.89 19.49 -3.70
C THR A 161 -4.55 18.80 -3.41
N ASP A 162 -4.26 17.67 -4.06
CA ASP A 162 -2.96 17.00 -3.91
C ASP A 162 -1.85 17.66 -4.75
N GLN A 163 -2.18 18.75 -5.45
CA GLN A 163 -1.24 19.56 -6.22
C GLN A 163 -0.40 18.77 -7.23
N ARG A 164 -1.00 17.75 -7.86
CA ARG A 164 -0.31 16.90 -8.82
C ARG A 164 -1.21 16.30 -9.89
N GLY A 165 -0.60 15.69 -10.89
CA GLY A 165 -1.24 14.75 -11.80
C GLY A 165 -1.00 13.30 -11.38
N PHE A 166 -1.31 12.38 -12.30
CA PHE A 166 -0.97 10.96 -12.15
C PHE A 166 0.54 10.76 -11.97
N SER A 167 0.92 9.88 -11.06
CA SER A 167 2.32 9.58 -10.76
C SER A 167 2.48 8.11 -10.39
N ASN A 168 3.49 7.46 -10.96
CA ASN A 168 3.86 6.11 -10.56
C ASN A 168 4.78 6.09 -9.33
N ALA A 169 5.06 7.23 -8.71
CA ALA A 169 5.78 7.27 -7.44
C ALA A 169 4.89 6.70 -6.34
N SER A 170 5.40 5.71 -5.60
CA SER A 170 4.65 5.02 -4.56
C SER A 170 4.39 5.91 -3.34
N ASP A 171 5.15 6.99 -3.17
CA ASP A 171 5.03 8.02 -2.13
C ASP A 171 4.37 9.31 -2.64
N ALA A 172 3.78 9.32 -3.85
CA ALA A 172 3.03 10.47 -4.32
C ALA A 172 1.87 10.81 -3.36
N LYS A 173 1.76 12.09 -2.98
CA LYS A 173 0.74 12.63 -2.06
C LYS A 173 -0.67 12.18 -2.47
N SER A 174 -1.53 11.81 -1.56
CA SER A 174 -2.85 11.26 -1.87
C SER A 174 -3.79 11.36 -0.67
N ARG A 175 -5.09 11.48 -0.96
CA ARG A 175 -6.12 11.37 0.08
C ARG A 175 -6.07 10.00 0.76
N MET A 176 -5.85 8.95 -0.03
CA MET A 176 -5.72 7.58 0.45
C MET A 176 -4.67 6.84 -0.36
N SER A 177 -3.82 6.07 0.32
CA SER A 177 -2.83 5.19 -0.28
C SER A 177 -2.86 3.81 0.37
N SER A 178 -2.87 2.77 -0.44
CA SER A 178 -2.84 1.38 0.00
C SER A 178 -1.82 0.58 -0.80
N HIS A 179 -0.91 -0.08 -0.09
CA HIS A 179 0.17 -0.88 -0.64
C HIS A 179 -0.03 -2.34 -0.24
N ALA A 180 0.23 -3.24 -1.18
CA ALA A 180 0.31 -4.67 -0.92
C ALA A 180 1.63 -5.18 -1.49
N TRP A 181 2.37 -5.93 -0.68
CA TRP A 181 3.54 -6.65 -1.14
C TRP A 181 3.25 -8.14 -1.09
N VAL A 182 3.55 -8.84 -2.19
CA VAL A 182 3.27 -10.26 -2.37
C VAL A 182 4.54 -10.95 -2.85
N TRP A 183 4.89 -12.05 -2.21
CA TRP A 183 6.00 -12.89 -2.60
C TRP A 183 5.52 -14.31 -2.78
N ILE A 184 5.76 -14.88 -3.95
CA ILE A 184 5.46 -16.28 -4.25
C ILE A 184 6.78 -16.99 -4.50
N LYS A 185 6.98 -18.12 -3.83
CA LYS A 185 8.17 -18.96 -3.85
C LYS A 185 7.76 -20.41 -4.11
N PRO A 186 8.67 -21.30 -4.56
CA PRO A 186 8.33 -22.71 -4.80
C PRO A 186 7.67 -23.42 -3.61
N LYS A 187 8.01 -23.03 -2.37
CA LYS A 187 7.50 -23.63 -1.13
C LYS A 187 6.29 -22.90 -0.51
N GLY A 188 5.79 -21.83 -1.13
CA GLY A 188 4.62 -21.11 -0.61
C GLY A 188 4.62 -19.63 -0.96
N TYR A 189 3.92 -18.84 -0.16
CA TYR A 189 3.81 -17.40 -0.38
C TYR A 189 3.90 -16.64 0.94
N ARG A 190 4.21 -15.35 0.82
CA ARG A 190 4.12 -14.36 1.89
C ARG A 190 3.50 -13.10 1.33
N TRP A 191 2.82 -12.33 2.16
CA TRP A 191 2.32 -11.04 1.77
C TRP A 191 2.18 -10.13 2.98
N SER A 192 2.17 -8.83 2.73
CA SER A 192 1.95 -7.79 3.72
C SER A 192 1.26 -6.60 3.07
N GLN A 193 0.86 -5.63 3.88
CA GLN A 193 0.15 -4.45 3.43
C GLN A 193 0.52 -3.23 4.26
N ARG A 194 0.33 -2.04 3.68
CA ARG A 194 0.41 -0.77 4.40
C ARG A 194 -0.62 0.21 3.87
N HIS A 195 -1.09 1.05 4.76
CA HIS A 195 -2.16 2.01 4.53
C HIS A 195 -1.75 3.35 5.13
N TYR A 196 -2.03 4.44 4.44
CA TYR A 196 -1.89 5.79 4.97
C TYR A 196 -2.77 6.77 4.20
N CYS A 197 -3.18 7.84 4.88
CA CYS A 197 -3.80 9.02 4.30
C CYS A 197 -2.82 10.18 4.49
N ASP A 198 -2.63 11.04 3.48
CA ASP A 198 -1.89 12.27 3.68
C ASP A 198 -2.75 13.36 4.34
N GLU A 199 -2.10 14.33 4.95
CA GLU A 199 -2.75 15.42 5.67
C GLU A 199 -3.73 16.19 4.77
N THR A 200 -4.94 16.41 5.29
CA THR A 200 -5.92 17.31 4.70
C THR A 200 -5.73 18.71 5.27
N THR A 201 -5.71 19.72 4.39
CA THR A 201 -5.58 21.13 4.76
C THR A 201 -6.84 21.87 4.38
N GLU A 202 -7.53 22.39 5.39
CA GLU A 202 -8.65 23.32 5.24
C GLU A 202 -8.12 24.74 5.13
N VAL A 203 -8.70 25.48 4.18
CA VAL A 203 -8.37 26.87 3.92
C VAL A 203 -9.63 27.68 3.69
N ASP A 204 -9.60 28.93 4.14
CA ASP A 204 -10.61 29.93 3.82
C ASP A 204 -10.68 30.11 2.29
N CYS A 205 -11.88 30.01 1.72
CA CYS A 205 -12.05 30.08 0.27
C CYS A 205 -11.75 31.46 -0.33
N GLU A 206 -11.81 32.52 0.47
CA GLU A 206 -11.70 33.92 0.03
C GLU A 206 -10.24 34.40 0.05
N ASP A 207 -9.51 34.14 1.14
CA ASP A 207 -8.16 34.65 1.37
C ASP A 207 -7.08 33.58 1.50
N GLY A 208 -7.48 32.30 1.58
CA GLY A 208 -6.56 31.17 1.72
C GLY A 208 -5.86 31.09 3.09
N ALA A 209 -6.42 31.68 4.15
CA ALA A 209 -6.03 31.39 5.52
C ALA A 209 -6.12 29.88 5.78
N VAL A 210 -5.08 29.29 6.39
CA VAL A 210 -5.17 27.89 6.82
C VAL A 210 -5.98 27.87 8.10
N GLU A 211 -7.05 27.09 8.10
CA GLU A 211 -8.01 27.02 9.22
C GLU A 211 -7.83 25.73 10.03
N GLY A 212 -7.34 24.67 9.38
CA GLY A 212 -7.08 23.40 10.02
C GLY A 212 -6.24 22.47 9.17
N THR A 213 -5.52 21.58 9.86
CA THR A 213 -4.94 20.39 9.24
C THR A 213 -5.22 19.17 10.08
N GLU A 214 -5.51 18.04 9.42
CA GLU A 214 -5.70 16.77 10.12
C GLU A 214 -5.40 15.59 9.18
N THR A 215 -4.89 14.50 9.77
CA THR A 215 -4.61 13.25 9.05
C THR A 215 -5.64 12.19 9.43
N GLN A 216 -6.29 11.63 8.41
CA GLN A 216 -7.27 10.57 8.62
C GLN A 216 -6.59 9.25 9.03
N ASN A 217 -7.25 8.48 9.90
CA ASN A 217 -6.78 7.17 10.32
C ASN A 217 -6.97 6.08 9.24
N ASN A 218 -6.37 4.90 9.45
CA ASN A 218 -6.31 3.85 8.43
C ASN A 218 -7.29 2.67 8.62
N GLU A 219 -8.16 2.66 9.64
CA GLU A 219 -8.91 1.46 10.08
C GLU A 219 -9.89 0.86 9.03
N GLY A 220 -10.25 1.63 8.00
CA GLY A 220 -11.19 1.27 6.94
C GLY A 220 -10.50 0.88 5.64
N MET A 221 -9.17 0.81 5.65
CA MET A 221 -8.36 0.38 4.51
C MET A 221 -7.70 -0.95 4.84
N ARG A 222 -7.93 -1.96 4.00
CA ARG A 222 -7.40 -3.31 4.20
C ARG A 222 -7.39 -4.14 2.92
N PHE A 223 -6.30 -4.87 2.75
CA PHE A 223 -6.24 -6.12 2.01
C PHE A 223 -6.53 -7.31 2.93
N ARG A 224 -7.17 -8.33 2.38
CA ARG A 224 -7.47 -9.60 3.04
C ARG A 224 -7.09 -10.74 2.11
N LEU A 225 -6.35 -11.71 2.62
CA LEU A 225 -6.08 -12.94 1.88
C LEU A 225 -7.39 -13.70 1.65
N LEU A 226 -7.73 -13.92 0.37
CA LEU A 226 -8.87 -14.74 -0.03
C LEU A 226 -8.41 -16.15 -0.40
N SER A 227 -7.28 -16.26 -1.09
CA SER A 227 -6.64 -17.53 -1.46
C SER A 227 -5.13 -17.32 -1.63
N GLY A 228 -4.34 -18.36 -1.35
CA GLY A 228 -2.90 -18.30 -1.54
C GLY A 228 -2.27 -19.70 -1.67
N SER A 229 -1.28 -19.80 -2.54
CA SER A 229 -0.53 -21.01 -2.88
C SER A 229 0.90 -20.65 -3.28
N ASN A 230 1.72 -21.64 -3.63
CA ASN A 230 3.05 -21.42 -4.20
C ASN A 230 3.03 -20.98 -5.68
N THR A 231 1.85 -20.75 -6.27
CA THR A 231 1.70 -20.29 -7.66
C THR A 231 0.81 -19.06 -7.78
N SER A 232 -0.13 -18.84 -6.87
CA SER A 232 -1.11 -17.76 -6.97
C SER A 232 -1.48 -17.20 -5.60
N VAL A 233 -1.63 -15.88 -5.50
CA VAL A 233 -2.10 -15.14 -4.32
C VAL A 233 -3.21 -14.19 -4.72
N VAL A 234 -4.34 -14.27 -4.02
CA VAL A 234 -5.54 -13.47 -4.25
C VAL A 234 -5.88 -12.68 -2.99
N LEU A 235 -5.84 -11.36 -3.09
CA LEU A 235 -6.15 -10.43 -2.00
C LEU A 235 -7.41 -9.63 -2.32
N GLY A 236 -8.42 -9.70 -1.46
CA GLY A 236 -9.57 -8.79 -1.49
C GLY A 236 -9.18 -7.44 -0.90
N PHE A 237 -9.60 -6.35 -1.53
CA PHE A 237 -9.28 -4.98 -1.13
C PHE A 237 -10.54 -4.19 -0.82
N GLN A 238 -10.52 -3.44 0.28
CA GLN A 238 -11.53 -2.47 0.66
C GLN A 238 -10.86 -1.26 1.29
N ALA A 239 -11.24 -0.07 0.87
CA ALA A 239 -10.79 1.19 1.45
C ALA A 239 -11.94 2.21 1.39
N ALA A 240 -12.27 2.81 2.53
CA ALA A 240 -13.29 3.84 2.68
C ALA A 240 -12.82 4.88 3.70
N ARG A 241 -12.54 6.11 3.27
CA ARG A 241 -12.13 7.20 4.17
C ARG A 241 -12.64 8.58 3.75
N ASN A 242 -13.06 9.34 4.74
CA ASN A 242 -13.64 10.67 4.60
C ASN A 242 -12.70 11.78 5.05
N ASN A 243 -13.14 13.02 4.86
CA ASN A 243 -12.43 14.22 5.32
C ASN A 243 -12.46 14.30 6.86
N PRO A 244 -11.30 14.23 7.54
CA PRO A 244 -11.25 14.21 9.00
C PRO A 244 -11.62 15.54 9.65
N LEU A 245 -11.52 16.66 8.94
CA LEU A 245 -11.89 18.00 9.44
C LEU A 245 -13.40 18.26 9.37
N VAL A 246 -14.16 17.40 8.66
CA VAL A 246 -15.59 17.60 8.43
C VAL A 246 -16.39 16.39 8.91
N THR A 247 -17.04 16.54 10.06
CA THR A 247 -17.91 15.50 10.63
C THR A 247 -19.07 15.19 9.68
N GLY A 248 -19.23 13.91 9.34
CA GLY A 248 -20.28 13.45 8.43
C GLY A 248 -20.01 13.67 6.93
N SER A 249 -18.78 14.06 6.57
CA SER A 249 -18.35 14.03 5.16
C SER A 249 -18.38 12.59 4.61
N PRO A 250 -18.72 12.41 3.32
CA PRO A 250 -18.75 11.09 2.70
C PRO A 250 -17.35 10.50 2.54
N ASP A 251 -17.28 9.17 2.52
CA ASP A 251 -16.05 8.43 2.25
C ASP A 251 -15.67 8.50 0.77
N ILE A 252 -14.38 8.38 0.47
CA ILE A 252 -13.90 7.93 -0.83
C ILE A 252 -13.83 6.40 -0.77
N ASP A 253 -14.61 5.74 -1.62
CA ASP A 253 -14.73 4.29 -1.67
C ASP A 253 -13.92 3.66 -2.82
N LEU A 254 -13.14 2.65 -2.46
CA LEU A 254 -12.44 1.76 -3.37
C LEU A 254 -12.58 0.32 -2.89
N MET A 255 -12.91 -0.59 -3.81
CA MET A 255 -12.99 -2.01 -3.50
C MET A 255 -12.58 -2.86 -4.69
N GLY A 256 -12.03 -4.05 -4.45
CA GLY A 256 -11.66 -4.93 -5.55
C GLY A 256 -10.93 -6.18 -5.12
N THR A 257 -10.25 -6.80 -6.07
CA THR A 257 -9.43 -7.98 -5.86
C THR A 257 -8.12 -7.80 -6.62
N LEU A 258 -7.01 -7.96 -5.91
CA LEU A 258 -5.66 -8.08 -6.47
C LEU A 258 -5.34 -9.57 -6.65
N ILE A 259 -4.93 -9.95 -7.84
CA ILE A 259 -4.56 -11.31 -8.21
C ILE A 259 -3.09 -11.26 -8.66
N VAL A 260 -2.25 -12.07 -8.05
CA VAL A 260 -0.87 -12.32 -8.47
C VAL A 260 -0.78 -13.78 -8.85
N ASP A 261 -0.59 -14.07 -10.13
CA ASP A 261 -0.44 -15.42 -10.64
C ASP A 261 0.95 -15.62 -11.25
N HIS A 262 1.77 -16.43 -10.60
CA HIS A 262 3.12 -16.74 -10.99
C HIS A 262 3.19 -17.71 -12.17
N ASP A 263 2.22 -18.61 -12.34
CA ASP A 263 2.25 -19.62 -13.41
C ASP A 263 1.72 -19.04 -14.72
N ASP A 264 0.59 -18.33 -14.64
CA ASP A 264 0.00 -17.59 -15.77
C ASP A 264 0.63 -16.21 -15.98
N LYS A 265 1.65 -15.88 -15.19
CA LYS A 265 2.55 -14.74 -15.42
C LYS A 265 1.83 -13.39 -15.47
N PHE A 266 0.99 -13.09 -14.47
CA PHE A 266 0.30 -11.80 -14.40
C PHE A 266 0.01 -11.27 -12.99
N VAL A 267 -0.14 -9.95 -12.93
CA VAL A 267 -0.78 -9.24 -11.82
C VAL A 267 -2.01 -8.53 -12.37
N GLU A 268 -3.17 -8.75 -11.77
CA GLU A 268 -4.43 -8.10 -12.17
C GLU A 268 -5.10 -7.46 -10.94
N PHE A 269 -5.66 -6.27 -11.13
CA PHE A 269 -6.60 -5.69 -10.20
C PHE A 269 -7.95 -5.55 -10.88
N VAL A 270 -9.02 -6.00 -10.22
CA VAL A 270 -10.40 -5.82 -10.67
C VAL A 270 -11.23 -5.27 -9.53
N GLY A 271 -11.82 -4.09 -9.72
CA GLY A 271 -12.55 -3.41 -8.67
C GLY A 271 -13.48 -2.31 -9.15
N LYS A 272 -13.97 -1.56 -8.17
CA LYS A 272 -14.78 -0.36 -8.35
C LYS A 272 -14.23 0.79 -7.50
N VAL A 273 -14.44 1.99 -8.00
CA VAL A 273 -14.11 3.27 -7.33
C VAL A 273 -15.26 4.25 -7.49
N ASP A 274 -15.27 5.30 -6.69
CA ASP A 274 -16.21 6.41 -6.82
C ASP A 274 -16.04 7.26 -8.09
N GLU A 275 -17.01 8.15 -8.30
CA GLU A 275 -16.97 9.12 -9.41
C GLU A 275 -15.94 10.22 -9.21
N PHE A 276 -15.59 10.51 -7.95
CA PHE A 276 -14.57 11.44 -7.52
C PHE A 276 -13.71 10.76 -6.44
N PRO A 277 -12.41 11.04 -6.29
CA PRO A 277 -11.58 11.93 -7.10
C PRO A 277 -10.92 11.17 -8.26
N ALA A 278 -9.60 11.27 -8.44
CA ALA A 278 -8.82 10.45 -9.36
C ALA A 278 -8.26 9.21 -8.65
N PHE A 279 -8.14 8.11 -9.40
CA PHE A 279 -7.67 6.82 -8.92
C PHE A 279 -6.54 6.30 -9.81
N GLU A 280 -5.50 5.75 -9.19
CA GLU A 280 -4.37 5.18 -9.90
C GLU A 280 -3.84 3.94 -9.18
N ALA A 281 -3.42 2.96 -9.95
CA ALA A 281 -2.79 1.75 -9.44
C ALA A 281 -1.63 1.35 -10.32
N TYR A 282 -0.55 0.91 -9.68
CA TYR A 282 0.66 0.47 -10.34
C TYR A 282 1.23 -0.76 -9.65
N VAL A 283 2.12 -1.43 -10.38
CA VAL A 283 2.84 -2.59 -9.88
C VAL A 283 4.31 -2.51 -10.26
N SER A 284 5.18 -2.85 -9.32
CA SER A 284 6.57 -3.21 -9.59
C SER A 284 6.74 -4.72 -9.38
N ILE A 285 7.37 -5.39 -10.34
CA ILE A 285 7.59 -6.83 -10.30
C ILE A 285 9.08 -7.09 -10.30
N ASN A 286 9.57 -7.86 -9.33
CA ASN A 286 10.99 -8.14 -9.12
C ASN A 286 11.83 -6.85 -9.11
N LYS A 287 11.27 -5.78 -8.52
CA LYS A 287 11.82 -4.41 -8.52
C LYS A 287 12.05 -3.76 -9.87
N GLY A 288 11.43 -4.28 -10.93
CA GLY A 288 11.37 -3.61 -12.21
C GLY A 288 10.69 -2.24 -12.08
N SER A 289 10.87 -1.42 -13.11
CA SER A 289 10.20 -0.12 -13.20
C SER A 289 8.69 -0.24 -12.96
N PRO A 290 8.07 0.68 -12.21
CA PRO A 290 6.63 0.69 -12.01
C PRO A 290 5.86 0.64 -13.33
N ARG A 291 4.89 -0.27 -13.41
CA ARG A 291 4.00 -0.45 -14.57
C ARG A 291 2.58 -0.09 -14.18
N GLU A 292 1.89 0.61 -15.06
CA GLU A 292 0.50 1.01 -14.87
C GLU A 292 -0.41 -0.22 -14.86
N VAL A 293 -1.20 -0.35 -13.79
CA VAL A 293 -2.31 -1.31 -13.72
C VAL A 293 -3.56 -0.62 -14.23
N ALA A 294 -3.90 0.54 -13.66
CA ALA A 294 -5.03 1.35 -14.11
C ALA A 294 -4.87 2.80 -13.68
N ARG A 295 -5.43 3.73 -14.47
CA ARG A 295 -5.62 5.14 -14.13
C ARG A 295 -7.03 5.56 -14.52
N LEU A 296 -7.66 6.34 -13.65
CA LEU A 296 -9.00 6.84 -13.89
C LEU A 296 -9.15 8.21 -13.23
N GLY A 297 -9.34 9.26 -14.03
CA GLY A 297 -9.61 10.59 -13.51
C GLY A 297 -11.00 10.69 -12.88
N PRO A 298 -11.32 11.84 -12.23
CA PRO A 298 -12.68 12.13 -11.82
C PRO A 298 -13.60 12.04 -13.03
N LYS A 299 -14.81 11.50 -12.85
CA LYS A 299 -15.80 11.46 -13.92
C LYS A 299 -16.11 12.91 -14.34
N PRO A 300 -16.24 13.21 -15.65
CA PRO A 300 -16.61 14.56 -16.08
C PRO A 300 -17.90 15.04 -15.38
N GLY A 301 -17.81 16.19 -14.72
CA GLY A 301 -18.91 16.78 -13.94
C GLY A 301 -19.07 16.23 -12.52
N ALA A 302 -18.28 15.24 -12.11
CA ALA A 302 -18.25 14.79 -10.72
C ALA A 302 -17.43 15.75 -9.86
N ASP A 303 -17.91 15.92 -8.64
CA ASP A 303 -17.36 16.79 -7.60
C ASP A 303 -17.40 16.03 -6.26
N PRO A 304 -17.02 16.65 -5.12
CA PRO A 304 -17.09 15.97 -3.83
C PRO A 304 -18.48 15.41 -3.48
N LYS A 305 -19.59 15.99 -3.97
CA LYS A 305 -20.95 15.46 -3.69
C LYS A 305 -21.19 14.12 -4.37
N SER A 306 -20.35 13.76 -5.34
CA SER A 306 -20.41 12.48 -6.04
C SER A 306 -19.83 11.32 -5.22
N LEU A 307 -19.37 11.60 -3.99
CA LEU A 307 -18.92 10.60 -3.00
C LEU A 307 -20.09 10.00 -2.20
N PHE A 308 -21.31 10.54 -2.29
CA PHE A 308 -22.45 9.92 -1.61
C PHE A 308 -22.86 8.63 -2.32
N GLY A 309 -22.85 7.51 -1.58
CA GLY A 309 -23.25 6.20 -2.07
C GLY A 309 -22.07 5.23 -2.08
N ASP A 310 -22.20 4.13 -2.83
CA ASP A 310 -21.12 3.15 -2.99
C ASP A 310 -20.34 3.38 -4.30
N ALA A 311 -19.07 2.99 -4.29
CA ALA A 311 -18.21 2.91 -5.48
C ALA A 311 -18.88 2.18 -6.65
N ASN A 312 -18.99 2.87 -7.79
CA ASN A 312 -19.80 2.42 -8.93
C ASN A 312 -19.09 2.43 -10.29
N ARG A 313 -17.86 2.97 -10.39
CA ARG A 313 -17.08 2.98 -11.63
C ARG A 313 -16.10 1.82 -11.68
N SER A 314 -16.10 1.08 -12.78
CA SER A 314 -15.13 0.00 -13.01
C SER A 314 -13.71 0.54 -13.00
N PHE A 315 -12.83 -0.09 -12.20
CA PHE A 315 -11.41 0.20 -12.14
C PHE A 315 -10.64 -1.12 -12.21
N ARG A 316 -10.00 -1.37 -13.36
CA ARG A 316 -9.36 -2.66 -13.61
C ARG A 316 -8.18 -2.53 -14.57
N GLY A 317 -7.24 -3.46 -14.42
CA GLY A 317 -6.21 -3.69 -15.42
C GLY A 317 -5.26 -4.81 -15.03
N ARG A 318 -4.46 -5.26 -16.00
CA ARG A 318 -3.60 -6.44 -15.91
C ARG A 318 -2.23 -6.15 -16.49
N VAL A 319 -1.21 -6.66 -15.81
CA VAL A 319 0.20 -6.53 -16.20
C VAL A 319 0.84 -7.91 -16.22
N GLY A 320 1.36 -8.33 -17.38
CA GLY A 320 2.08 -9.61 -17.52
C GLY A 320 3.55 -9.53 -17.10
N PHE A 321 4.21 -10.65 -16.84
CA PHE A 321 5.65 -10.70 -16.55
C PHE A 321 6.36 -11.97 -17.02
#